data_AF-A0A5D5ANL0-F1
#
_entry.id   AF-A0A5D5ANL0-F1
#
_cell.length_a   1.000
_cell.length_b   1.000
_cell.length_c   1.000
_cell.angle_alpha   90.00
_cell.angle_beta   90.00
_cell.angle_gamma   90.00
#
_symmetry.space_group_name_H-M   'P 1'
#
loop_
_entity.id
_entity.type
_entity.pdbx_description
1 polymer ?
#
loop_
_entity_poly.entity_id
_entity_poly.type
_entity_poly.pdbx_seq_one_letter_code
_entity_poly.pdbx_strand_id
1 'polypeptide(L)'
;MRECFEIRDTDAGGRIGRLAVPRADVTVETPALLPVINPNLDTISPRRLAEEFGAEILITNSYIVYGTDDVRERALADGLHELLDFPGAIMTDSGSFQLAEYGEIDVTTEEILEFQYEIGSDIGTPVDIPTPPDVPRERAESELETTQERLEVAETVDTGEMLVNAPVQGSTYPDLREAAGRHADATNLDVFPVGAVVPLMNDYRYDDVVDVVAGAKRGLGSDAPVHLFGAGHPMMFALGVAMGCDLFDSAAYALYARDDRYLTVSGTHHLEDLDYLPCSCPVCTEYSPAELRALDDERREEELAAHNLHVTFAEIRRIKQAIRAGNLLELVEERARAHPTMLDGYRTLLDHADQLERSDPVSKGSFFYVSHESARRPEVVRHHRRLERLSVPDSVFLTEGGPARGDEFDDSWRVEPPFGPFPRALSKSYPLTAEVPDRTDRSALRAAADGIRRLVEANPETEFTLGHRGWPEDVLESVPERVDRIDFDAGDE
;
A
#
# COMPACT_ATOMS: atom_id res chain seq x y z
N MET A 1 11.64 -12.48 15.01
CA MET A 1 10.20 -12.67 14.76
C MET A 1 9.50 -11.92 15.87
N ARG A 2 8.87 -10.79 15.56
CA ARG A 2 8.11 -10.00 16.51
C ARG A 2 6.87 -10.78 16.93
N GLU A 3 6.64 -10.88 18.23
CA GLU A 3 5.54 -11.70 18.76
C GLU A 3 4.18 -11.02 18.58
N CYS A 4 4.16 -9.69 18.38
CA CYS A 4 2.95 -8.90 18.26
C CYS A 4 2.27 -8.94 16.88
N PHE A 5 2.91 -9.46 15.82
CA PHE A 5 2.34 -9.42 14.47
C PHE A 5 2.44 -10.75 13.71
N GLU A 6 1.29 -11.24 13.22
CA GLU A 6 1.19 -12.47 12.44
C GLU A 6 0.57 -12.21 11.07
N ILE A 7 1.21 -12.68 9.99
CA ILE A 7 0.69 -12.62 8.63
C ILE A 7 -0.25 -13.79 8.35
N ARG A 8 -1.41 -13.52 7.76
CA ARG A 8 -2.42 -14.53 7.39
C ARG A 8 -2.49 -14.76 5.89
N ASP A 9 -2.66 -13.70 5.13
CA ASP A 9 -2.79 -13.72 3.67
C ASP A 9 -1.89 -12.64 3.08
N THR A 10 -1.36 -12.85 1.88
CA THR A 10 -0.52 -11.87 1.18
C THR A 10 -0.93 -11.75 -0.28
N ASP A 11 -0.73 -10.56 -0.85
CA ASP A 11 -0.82 -10.32 -2.29
C ASP A 11 0.00 -9.07 -2.65
N ALA A 12 0.89 -9.18 -3.64
CA ALA A 12 1.95 -8.20 -3.90
C ALA A 12 2.77 -7.89 -2.62
N GLY A 13 2.84 -6.61 -2.22
CA GLY A 13 3.40 -6.22 -0.92
C GLY A 13 2.37 -6.21 0.21
N GLY A 14 1.08 -6.29 -0.11
CA GLY A 14 -0.02 -6.23 0.85
C GLY A 14 -0.22 -7.51 1.63
N ARG A 15 -0.74 -7.36 2.84
CA ARG A 15 -1.00 -8.49 3.74
C ARG A 15 -2.19 -8.26 4.64
N ILE A 16 -2.95 -9.32 4.88
CA ILE A 16 -3.86 -9.40 6.02
C ILE A 16 -3.07 -9.94 7.18
N GLY A 17 -3.01 -9.18 8.26
CA GLY A 17 -2.29 -9.55 9.47
C GLY A 17 -3.15 -9.47 10.72
N ARG A 18 -2.59 -9.95 11.83
CA ARG A 18 -3.13 -9.83 13.18
C ARG A 18 -2.09 -9.14 14.04
N LEU A 19 -2.38 -7.91 14.44
CA LEU A 19 -1.59 -7.15 15.40
C LEU A 19 -2.17 -7.38 16.79
N ALA A 20 -1.51 -8.19 17.61
CA ALA A 20 -1.84 -8.34 19.02
C ALA A 20 -1.42 -7.07 19.77
N VAL A 21 -2.34 -6.49 20.53
CA VAL A 21 -2.11 -5.29 21.35
C VAL A 21 -2.37 -5.70 22.81
N PRO A 22 -1.33 -6.19 23.53
CA PRO A 22 -1.52 -6.89 24.80
C PRO A 22 -2.18 -6.03 25.88
N ARG A 23 -1.80 -4.75 25.97
CA ARG A 23 -2.32 -3.83 26.99
C ARG A 23 -3.85 -3.66 26.94
N ALA A 24 -4.42 -3.56 25.74
CA ALA A 24 -5.86 -3.50 25.53
C ALA A 24 -6.54 -4.87 25.52
N ASP A 25 -5.79 -5.97 25.56
CA ASP A 25 -6.29 -7.34 25.36
C ASP A 25 -7.11 -7.50 24.06
N VAL A 26 -6.64 -6.87 22.97
CA VAL A 26 -7.28 -6.94 21.65
C VAL A 26 -6.32 -7.41 20.57
N THR A 27 -6.89 -7.85 19.45
CA THR A 27 -6.15 -8.13 18.22
C THR A 27 -6.78 -7.33 17.09
N VAL A 28 -5.99 -6.49 16.44
CA VAL A 28 -6.42 -5.66 15.29
C VAL A 28 -6.12 -6.41 14.00
N GLU A 29 -7.11 -6.56 13.12
CA GLU A 29 -6.89 -7.16 11.80
C GLU A 29 -6.42 -6.12 10.79
N THR A 30 -5.18 -6.26 10.29
CA THR A 30 -4.61 -5.36 9.28
C THR A 30 -4.98 -5.80 7.85
N PRO A 31 -5.02 -4.92 6.84
CA PRO A 31 -4.79 -3.47 6.93
C PRO A 31 -5.90 -2.76 7.72
N ALA A 32 -5.54 -1.80 8.58
CA ALA A 32 -6.48 -1.09 9.45
C ALA A 32 -6.37 0.42 9.32
N LEU A 33 -7.52 1.10 9.43
CA LEU A 33 -7.60 2.55 9.55
C LEU A 33 -7.75 2.92 11.04
N LEU A 34 -6.96 3.89 11.48
CA LEU A 34 -7.02 4.55 12.77
C LEU A 34 -7.65 5.94 12.57
N PRO A 35 -8.94 6.15 12.86
CA PRO A 35 -9.50 7.48 12.87
C PRO A 35 -8.74 8.36 13.88
N VAL A 36 -8.30 9.54 13.44
CA VAL A 36 -7.64 10.50 14.33
C VAL A 36 -8.70 11.21 15.16
N ILE A 37 -8.50 11.22 16.48
CA ILE A 37 -9.38 11.88 17.45
C ILE A 37 -8.65 13.06 18.08
N ASN A 38 -9.25 14.24 17.97
CA ASN A 38 -8.89 15.39 18.79
C ASN A 38 -9.82 15.41 20.01
N PRO A 39 -9.32 15.20 21.24
CA PRO A 39 -10.16 15.13 22.44
C PRO A 39 -10.97 16.41 22.72
N ASN A 40 -10.59 17.53 22.10
CA ASN A 40 -11.28 18.82 22.24
C ASN A 40 -12.42 19.03 21.24
N LEU A 41 -12.58 18.15 20.25
CA LEU A 41 -13.55 18.30 19.17
C LEU A 41 -14.40 17.04 19.04
N ASP A 42 -15.72 17.20 19.09
CA ASP A 42 -16.67 16.10 18.95
C ASP A 42 -17.33 16.18 17.57
N THR A 43 -16.78 15.45 16.59
CA THR A 43 -17.41 15.30 15.25
C THR A 43 -18.12 13.95 15.13
N ILE A 44 -17.43 12.85 15.47
CA ILE A 44 -18.01 11.51 15.58
C ILE A 44 -17.43 10.89 16.85
N SER A 45 -18.30 10.46 17.77
CA SER A 45 -17.84 9.90 19.03
C SER A 45 -17.04 8.60 18.81
N PRO A 46 -15.97 8.33 19.61
CA PRO A 46 -15.20 7.10 19.47
C PRO A 46 -16.04 5.83 19.67
N ARG A 47 -17.02 5.88 20.57
CA ARG A 47 -17.98 4.78 20.75
C ARG A 47 -18.69 4.41 19.44
N ARG A 48 -19.15 5.42 18.70
CA ARG A 48 -19.78 5.26 17.38
C ARG A 48 -18.80 4.76 16.32
N LEU A 49 -17.53 5.18 16.36
CA LEU A 49 -16.47 4.64 15.49
C LEU A 49 -16.35 3.11 15.61
N ALA A 50 -16.36 2.59 16.84
CA ALA A 50 -16.35 1.16 17.08
C ALA A 50 -17.63 0.47 16.59
N GLU A 51 -18.81 0.97 16.99
CA GLU A 51 -20.08 0.27 16.80
C GLU A 51 -20.63 0.35 15.37
N GLU A 52 -20.49 1.49 14.69
CA GLU A 52 -21.06 1.70 13.35
C GLU A 52 -20.09 1.31 12.24
N PHE A 53 -18.81 1.67 12.38
CA PHE A 53 -17.83 1.52 11.30
C PHE A 53 -16.93 0.28 11.46
N GLY A 54 -16.86 -0.27 12.67
CA GLY A 54 -16.00 -1.39 13.02
C GLY A 54 -14.55 -1.00 13.22
N ALA A 55 -14.28 0.21 13.75
CA ALA A 55 -12.93 0.61 14.13
C ALA A 55 -12.45 -0.25 15.32
N GLU A 56 -11.37 -1.01 15.10
CA GLU A 56 -10.71 -1.83 16.14
C GLU A 56 -9.61 -1.06 16.88
N ILE A 57 -9.13 0.03 16.26
CA ILE A 57 -8.05 0.88 16.75
C ILE A 57 -8.32 2.33 16.33
N LEU A 58 -7.89 3.29 17.16
CA LEU A 58 -7.87 4.71 16.83
C LEU A 58 -6.53 5.35 17.22
N ILE A 59 -6.31 6.59 16.80
CA ILE A 59 -5.14 7.36 17.22
C ILE A 59 -5.56 8.71 17.79
N THR A 60 -4.89 9.17 18.84
CA THR A 60 -4.98 10.54 19.33
C THR A 60 -3.58 11.12 19.53
N ASN A 61 -3.49 12.41 19.87
CA ASN A 61 -2.22 13.09 20.04
C ASN A 61 -1.98 13.34 21.52
N SER A 62 -0.99 12.65 22.11
CA SER A 62 -0.70 12.77 23.54
C SER A 62 -0.16 14.14 23.90
N TYR A 63 0.44 14.88 22.97
CA TYR A 63 0.89 16.25 23.21
C TYR A 63 -0.28 17.24 23.39
N ILE A 64 -1.37 17.07 22.62
CA ILE A 64 -2.60 17.85 22.83
C ILE A 64 -3.22 17.53 24.20
N VAL A 65 -3.25 16.24 24.57
CA VAL A 65 -3.72 15.80 25.90
C VAL A 65 -2.84 16.41 27.00
N TYR A 66 -1.51 16.35 26.84
CA TYR A 66 -0.53 16.87 27.79
C TYR A 66 -0.65 18.39 27.98
N GLY A 67 -0.88 19.14 26.90
CA GLY A 67 -0.95 20.60 26.92
C GLY A 67 -2.29 21.19 27.36
N THR A 68 -3.33 20.36 27.56
CA THR A 68 -4.68 20.83 27.94
C THR A 68 -4.99 20.37 29.36
N ASP A 69 -4.83 21.24 30.36
CA ASP A 69 -4.92 20.89 31.80
C ASP A 69 -6.14 20.01 32.15
N ASP A 70 -7.36 20.42 31.77
CA ASP A 70 -8.58 19.66 32.06
C ASP A 70 -8.59 18.25 31.42
N VAL A 71 -8.04 18.11 30.21
CA VAL A 71 -7.98 16.83 29.49
C VAL A 71 -6.88 15.96 30.09
N ARG A 72 -5.72 16.55 30.41
CA ARG A 72 -4.60 15.88 31.08
C ARG A 72 -5.01 15.30 32.43
N GLU A 73 -5.65 16.10 33.28
CA GLU A 73 -6.08 15.67 34.60
C GLU A 73 -7.05 14.49 34.53
N ARG A 74 -8.01 14.54 33.59
CA ARG A 74 -8.95 13.43 33.35
C ARG A 74 -8.26 12.20 32.77
N ALA A 75 -7.35 12.35 31.81
CA ALA A 75 -6.60 11.25 31.23
C ALA A 75 -5.75 10.52 32.29
N LEU A 76 -5.13 11.27 33.22
CA LEU A 76 -4.35 10.70 34.33
C LEU A 76 -5.23 10.06 35.41
N ALA A 77 -6.44 10.59 35.64
CA ALA A 77 -7.34 10.07 36.67
C ALA A 77 -8.10 8.81 36.21
N ASP A 78 -8.64 8.85 34.99
CA ASP A 78 -9.59 7.84 34.49
C ASP A 78 -8.98 6.95 33.40
N GLY A 79 -7.89 7.38 32.74
CA GLY A 79 -7.29 6.70 31.60
C GLY A 79 -7.93 7.07 30.24
N LEU A 80 -7.21 6.82 29.15
CA LEU A 80 -7.63 7.18 27.79
C LEU A 80 -8.90 6.45 27.32
N HIS A 81 -9.08 5.18 27.68
CA HIS A 81 -10.27 4.41 27.27
C HIS A 81 -11.56 4.98 27.86
N GLU A 82 -11.56 5.34 29.15
CA GLU A 82 -12.70 5.97 29.82
C GLU A 82 -12.91 7.41 29.33
N LEU A 83 -11.81 8.15 29.08
CA LEU A 83 -11.88 9.51 28.55
C LEU A 83 -12.56 9.55 27.17
N LEU A 84 -12.22 8.61 26.29
CA LEU A 84 -12.69 8.56 24.90
C LEU A 84 -13.92 7.67 24.69
N ASP A 85 -14.30 6.84 25.66
CA ASP A 85 -15.34 5.80 25.53
C ASP A 85 -15.10 4.89 24.30
N PHE A 86 -13.89 4.32 24.23
CA PHE A 86 -13.48 3.44 23.13
C PHE A 86 -13.03 2.05 23.62
N PRO A 87 -13.67 0.97 23.12
CA PRO A 87 -13.37 -0.40 23.59
C PRO A 87 -12.20 -1.08 22.87
N GLY A 88 -11.68 -0.49 21.78
CA GLY A 88 -10.56 -1.04 21.01
C GLY A 88 -9.22 -0.44 21.43
N ALA A 89 -8.17 -0.70 20.65
CA ALA A 89 -6.84 -0.17 20.93
C ALA A 89 -6.73 1.34 20.70
N ILE A 90 -5.95 2.03 21.52
CA ILE A 90 -5.69 3.46 21.40
C ILE A 90 -4.19 3.67 21.19
N MET A 91 -3.83 4.17 20.01
CA MET A 91 -2.49 4.64 19.71
C MET A 91 -2.37 6.13 20.07
N THR A 92 -1.20 6.55 20.54
CA THR A 92 -0.89 7.97 20.76
C THR A 92 0.32 8.42 19.95
N ASP A 93 0.15 9.49 19.19
CA ASP A 93 1.24 10.25 18.58
C ASP A 93 1.92 11.15 19.63
N SER A 94 3.24 11.35 19.50
CA SER A 94 4.08 12.15 20.40
C SER A 94 3.95 13.66 20.20
N GLY A 95 3.27 14.09 19.13
CA GLY A 95 3.17 15.49 18.74
C GLY A 95 4.23 15.94 17.75
N SER A 96 5.02 15.02 17.18
CA SER A 96 6.05 15.35 16.19
C SER A 96 5.50 16.15 14.99
N PHE A 97 4.21 16.00 14.66
CA PHE A 97 3.56 16.88 13.67
C PHE A 97 3.60 18.36 14.09
N GLN A 98 3.33 18.68 15.37
CA GLN A 98 3.46 20.03 15.91
C GLN A 98 4.91 20.51 15.93
N LEU A 99 5.90 19.62 16.10
CA LEU A 99 7.31 19.98 15.89
C LEU A 99 7.56 20.44 14.44
N ALA A 100 6.96 19.76 13.46
CA ALA A 100 7.06 20.15 12.05
C ALA A 100 6.40 21.48 11.72
N GLU A 101 5.26 21.78 12.37
CA GLU A 101 4.44 22.97 12.10
C GLU A 101 4.91 24.20 12.89
N TYR A 102 5.30 24.02 14.15
CA TYR A 102 5.60 25.10 15.10
C TYR A 102 7.07 25.18 15.55
N GLY A 103 7.89 24.16 15.27
CA GLY A 103 9.34 24.19 15.44
C GLY A 103 9.88 23.90 16.85
N GLU A 104 9.02 23.72 17.86
CA GLU A 104 9.43 23.42 19.25
C GLU A 104 8.53 22.34 19.87
N ILE A 105 9.14 21.32 20.47
CA ILE A 105 8.54 20.39 21.43
C ILE A 105 9.35 20.50 22.72
N ASP A 106 8.67 20.68 23.85
CA ASP A 106 9.28 20.82 25.18
C ASP A 106 9.10 19.54 26.02
N VAL A 107 9.23 18.37 25.38
CA VAL A 107 9.12 17.06 26.02
C VAL A 107 10.16 16.11 25.41
N THR A 108 10.85 15.36 26.25
CA THR A 108 11.80 14.32 25.83
C THR A 108 11.11 13.00 25.47
N THR A 109 11.83 12.08 24.82
CA THR A 109 11.32 10.73 24.53
C THR A 109 10.94 9.97 25.80
N GLU A 110 11.71 10.08 26.88
CA GLU A 110 11.43 9.43 28.16
C GLU A 110 10.12 9.98 28.76
N GLU A 111 10.01 11.30 28.90
CA GLU A 111 8.84 11.96 29.48
C GLU A 111 7.54 11.68 28.70
N ILE A 112 7.60 11.68 27.36
CA ILE A 112 6.38 11.44 26.57
C ILE A 112 5.94 9.99 26.62
N LEU A 113 6.87 9.02 26.62
CA LEU A 113 6.54 7.60 26.71
C LEU A 113 6.03 7.24 28.11
N GLU A 114 6.63 7.80 29.16
CA GLU A 114 6.12 7.68 30.53
C GLU A 114 4.70 8.25 30.63
N PHE A 115 4.45 9.44 30.09
CA PHE A 115 3.13 10.04 30.10
C PHE A 115 2.10 9.21 29.33
N GLN A 116 2.44 8.76 28.11
CA GLN A 116 1.59 7.88 27.32
C GLN A 116 1.30 6.56 28.05
N TYR A 117 2.28 6.03 28.77
CA TYR A 117 2.09 4.87 29.61
C TYR A 117 1.13 5.17 30.78
N GLU A 118 1.30 6.27 31.50
CA GLU A 118 0.45 6.66 32.63
C GLU A 118 -1.01 6.87 32.26
N ILE A 119 -1.28 7.51 31.11
CA ILE A 119 -2.65 7.75 30.64
C ILE A 119 -3.32 6.51 30.01
N GLY A 120 -2.61 5.38 29.90
CA GLY A 120 -3.18 4.15 29.37
C GLY A 120 -3.21 4.06 27.85
N SER A 121 -2.20 4.59 27.15
CA SER A 121 -2.01 4.32 25.72
C SER A 121 -1.61 2.87 25.49
N ASP A 122 -2.13 2.24 24.43
CA ASP A 122 -1.81 0.86 24.07
C ASP A 122 -0.63 0.77 23.12
N ILE A 123 -0.46 1.79 22.27
CA ILE A 123 0.69 1.94 21.37
C ILE A 123 1.22 3.36 21.49
N GLY A 124 2.39 3.49 22.11
CA GLY A 124 3.09 4.75 22.30
C GLY A 124 3.97 5.11 21.10
N THR A 125 4.32 6.39 21.00
CA THR A 125 5.23 6.91 19.98
C THR A 125 6.30 7.76 20.66
N PRO A 126 7.59 7.52 20.41
CA PRO A 126 8.66 8.39 20.88
C PRO A 126 8.63 9.73 20.12
N VAL A 127 9.37 10.72 20.61
CA VAL A 127 9.58 11.95 19.82
C VAL A 127 10.52 11.61 18.66
N ASP A 128 10.17 12.00 17.44
CA ASP A 128 11.00 11.86 16.24
C ASP A 128 11.13 13.21 15.51
N ILE A 129 11.99 13.28 14.50
CA ILE A 129 12.08 14.48 13.65
C ILE A 129 11.48 14.15 12.28
N PRO A 130 10.28 14.65 11.96
CA PRO A 130 9.66 14.45 10.65
C PRO A 130 10.34 15.33 9.60
N THR A 131 11.53 14.93 9.17
CA THR A 131 12.34 15.64 8.17
C THR A 131 11.53 15.88 6.89
N PRO A 132 11.26 17.15 6.53
CA PRO A 132 10.45 17.46 5.35
C PRO A 132 11.01 16.87 4.05
N PRO A 133 10.18 16.69 3.01
CA PRO A 133 10.66 16.33 1.68
C PRO A 133 11.71 17.32 1.13
N ASP A 134 12.65 16.80 0.34
CA ASP A 134 13.59 17.56 -0.49
C ASP A 134 14.52 18.53 0.27
N VAL A 135 14.69 18.33 1.57
CA VAL A 135 15.73 19.04 2.33
C VAL A 135 17.13 18.59 1.89
N PRO A 136 18.19 19.40 2.05
CA PRO A 136 19.55 18.97 1.75
C PRO A 136 19.92 17.67 2.49
N ARG A 137 20.65 16.77 1.82
CA ARG A 137 21.05 15.47 2.36
C ARG A 137 21.72 15.56 3.73
N GLU A 138 22.62 16.53 3.94
CA GLU A 138 23.28 16.78 5.23
C GLU A 138 22.28 17.04 6.37
N ARG A 139 21.20 17.79 6.09
CA ARG A 139 20.12 18.02 7.06
C ARG A 139 19.34 16.73 7.32
N ALA A 140 19.01 15.98 6.26
CA ALA A 140 18.29 14.71 6.40
C ALA A 140 19.09 13.68 7.20
N GLU A 141 20.40 13.58 6.97
CA GLU A 141 21.31 12.71 7.73
C GLU A 141 21.37 13.13 9.21
N SER A 142 21.53 14.42 9.51
CA SER A 142 21.62 14.90 10.91
C SER A 142 20.31 14.72 11.68
N GLU A 143 19.17 15.04 11.07
CA GLU A 143 17.86 14.88 11.73
C GLU A 143 17.49 13.40 11.91
N LEU A 144 17.92 12.54 10.97
CA LEU A 144 17.78 11.10 11.08
C LEU A 144 18.65 10.53 12.22
N GLU A 145 19.89 10.99 12.37
CA GLU A 145 20.76 10.60 13.49
C GLU A 145 20.09 10.91 14.83
N THR A 146 19.53 12.10 15.01
CA THR A 146 18.77 12.44 16.23
C THR A 146 17.55 11.54 16.42
N THR A 147 16.85 11.17 15.35
CA THR A 147 15.72 10.22 15.46
C THR A 147 16.20 8.85 15.92
N GLN A 148 17.33 8.35 15.40
CA GLN A 148 17.93 7.08 15.80
C GLN A 148 18.34 7.08 17.28
N GLU A 149 19.00 8.14 17.75
CA GLU A 149 19.32 8.31 19.18
C GLU A 149 18.07 8.24 20.06
N ARG A 150 16.94 8.84 19.62
CA ARG A 150 15.68 8.80 20.35
C ARG A 150 15.02 7.42 20.34
N LEU A 151 15.21 6.62 19.29
CA LEU A 151 14.77 5.21 19.27
C LEU A 151 15.58 4.36 20.25
N GLU A 152 16.90 4.61 20.36
CA GLU A 152 17.75 3.94 21.36
C GLU A 152 17.31 4.29 22.78
N VAL A 153 16.92 5.54 23.06
CA VAL A 153 16.34 5.93 24.34
C VAL A 153 15.00 5.21 24.56
N ALA A 154 14.11 5.19 23.57
CA ALA A 154 12.79 4.55 23.67
C ALA A 154 12.88 3.07 24.06
N GLU A 155 13.89 2.35 23.55
CA GLU A 155 14.13 0.93 23.90
C GLU A 155 14.48 0.72 25.39
N THR A 156 14.98 1.76 26.07
CA THR A 156 15.35 1.69 27.49
C THR A 156 14.20 2.05 28.44
N VAL A 157 13.11 2.62 27.93
CA VAL A 157 11.96 3.03 28.76
C VAL A 157 11.07 1.82 29.07
N ASP A 158 10.80 1.59 30.36
CA ASP A 158 9.88 0.52 30.78
C ASP A 158 8.43 0.93 30.50
N THR A 159 7.88 0.36 29.44
CA THR A 159 6.51 0.62 28.97
C THR A 159 5.56 -0.55 29.25
N GLY A 160 6.00 -1.54 30.03
CA GLY A 160 5.18 -2.70 30.40
C GLY A 160 4.66 -3.47 29.17
N GLU A 161 3.33 -3.54 29.03
CA GLU A 161 2.65 -4.21 27.90
C GLU A 161 2.25 -3.24 26.76
N MET A 162 2.55 -1.95 26.90
CA MET A 162 2.33 -0.96 25.83
C MET A 162 3.33 -1.22 24.70
N LEU A 163 2.83 -1.33 23.48
CA LEU A 163 3.70 -1.41 22.30
C LEU A 163 4.30 -0.04 22.00
N VAL A 164 5.45 0.01 21.33
CA VAL A 164 6.12 1.27 20.98
C VAL A 164 6.43 1.34 19.48
N ASN A 165 6.06 2.48 18.89
CA ASN A 165 6.38 2.82 17.51
C ASN A 165 7.89 3.13 17.34
N ALA A 166 8.44 2.77 16.19
CA ALA A 166 9.79 3.11 15.74
C ALA A 166 9.73 3.87 14.40
N PRO A 167 9.54 5.20 14.42
CA PRO A 167 9.43 6.00 13.21
C PRO A 167 10.65 5.88 12.28
N VAL A 168 10.40 5.58 11.01
CA VAL A 168 11.38 5.51 9.93
C VAL A 168 11.36 6.82 9.15
N GLN A 169 12.40 7.63 9.34
CA GLN A 169 12.60 8.94 8.70
C GLN A 169 13.69 8.89 7.61
N GLY A 170 13.99 10.03 6.99
CA GLY A 170 15.02 10.13 5.93
C GLY A 170 14.64 10.96 4.70
N SER A 171 13.62 11.83 4.81
CA SER A 171 13.15 12.68 3.71
C SER A 171 12.82 11.87 2.44
N THR A 172 13.12 12.40 1.25
CA THR A 172 12.92 11.78 -0.07
C THR A 172 14.13 10.94 -0.54
N TYR A 173 15.05 10.57 0.35
CA TYR A 173 16.25 9.78 0.01
C TYR A 173 16.04 8.27 0.28
N PRO A 174 15.89 7.42 -0.76
CA PRO A 174 15.56 6.00 -0.55
C PRO A 174 16.66 5.22 0.18
N ASP A 175 17.93 5.60 0.02
CA ASP A 175 19.06 4.99 0.73
C ASP A 175 19.04 5.30 2.24
N LEU A 176 18.67 6.52 2.61
CA LEU A 176 18.47 6.90 4.02
C LEU A 176 17.26 6.18 4.61
N ARG A 177 16.15 6.08 3.88
CA ARG A 177 14.95 5.32 4.31
C ARG A 177 15.27 3.85 4.55
N GLU A 178 16.07 3.24 3.69
CA GLU A 178 16.49 1.84 3.86
C GLU A 178 17.42 1.65 5.07
N ALA A 179 18.36 2.58 5.29
CA ALA A 179 19.22 2.56 6.47
C ALA A 179 18.42 2.78 7.77
N ALA A 180 17.48 3.73 7.76
CA ALA A 180 16.57 4.01 8.87
C ALA A 180 15.68 2.80 9.18
N GLY A 181 15.12 2.14 8.16
CA GLY A 181 14.35 0.92 8.31
C GLY A 181 15.15 -0.20 8.98
N ARG A 182 16.41 -0.40 8.56
CA ARG A 182 17.30 -1.39 9.21
C ARG A 182 17.62 -1.07 10.66
N HIS A 183 17.86 0.22 10.97
CA HIS A 183 18.14 0.64 12.33
C HIS A 183 16.92 0.40 13.22
N ALA A 184 15.74 0.84 12.78
CA ALA A 184 14.49 0.63 13.50
C ALA A 184 14.21 -0.88 13.70
N ASP A 185 14.35 -1.70 12.64
CA ASP A 185 14.15 -3.16 12.71
C ASP A 185 15.08 -3.87 13.70
N ALA A 186 16.26 -3.29 13.97
CA ALA A 186 17.22 -3.84 14.91
C ALA A 186 16.90 -3.53 16.38
N THR A 187 15.98 -2.60 16.65
CA THR A 187 15.48 -2.33 18.00
C THR A 187 14.45 -3.38 18.44
N ASN A 188 14.20 -3.46 19.74
CA ASN A 188 13.11 -4.27 20.31
C ASN A 188 11.73 -3.59 20.26
N LEU A 189 11.57 -2.52 19.47
CA LEU A 189 10.30 -1.83 19.26
C LEU A 189 9.38 -2.59 18.27
N ASP A 190 8.10 -2.21 18.23
CA ASP A 190 7.04 -3.11 17.78
C ASP A 190 6.44 -2.75 16.42
N VAL A 191 6.16 -1.48 16.19
CA VAL A 191 5.44 -0.97 15.01
C VAL A 191 6.30 0.05 14.30
N PHE A 192 6.28 0.08 12.96
CA PHE A 192 7.26 0.84 12.15
C PHE A 192 6.57 1.88 11.28
N PRO A 193 6.27 3.07 11.84
CA PRO A 193 5.68 4.11 11.03
C PRO A 193 6.65 4.71 10.02
N VAL A 194 6.21 4.93 8.79
CA VAL A 194 6.95 5.68 7.77
C VAL A 194 6.44 7.13 7.80
N GLY A 195 7.26 8.01 8.38
CA GLY A 195 6.89 9.40 8.64
C GLY A 195 7.30 10.40 7.55
N ALA A 196 6.89 11.66 7.75
CA ALA A 196 7.17 12.81 6.87
C ALA A 196 6.68 12.67 5.41
N VAL A 197 5.68 11.82 5.17
CA VAL A 197 5.06 11.62 3.85
C VAL A 197 3.78 12.44 3.64
N VAL A 198 3.25 13.08 4.68
CA VAL A 198 2.04 13.91 4.61
C VAL A 198 2.15 15.03 3.56
N PRO A 199 3.27 15.80 3.49
CA PRO A 199 3.39 16.83 2.46
C PRO A 199 3.38 16.24 1.04
N LEU A 200 3.99 15.06 0.84
CA LEU A 200 3.97 14.37 -0.47
C LEU A 200 2.55 14.00 -0.88
N MET A 201 1.74 13.48 0.05
CA MET A 201 0.35 13.13 -0.22
C MET A 201 -0.54 14.35 -0.47
N ASN A 202 -0.32 15.44 0.25
CA ASN A 202 -1.02 16.71 0.03
C ASN A 202 -0.69 17.33 -1.33
N ASP A 203 0.56 17.16 -1.79
CA ASP A 203 1.04 17.61 -3.10
C ASP A 203 0.79 16.57 -4.22
N TYR A 204 0.09 15.46 -3.91
CA TYR A 204 -0.24 14.39 -4.86
C TYR A 204 0.99 13.69 -5.48
N ARG A 205 2.15 13.71 -4.80
CA ARG A 205 3.42 13.09 -5.20
C ARG A 205 3.48 11.60 -4.79
N TYR A 206 2.57 10.79 -5.34
CA TYR A 206 2.42 9.39 -4.94
C TYR A 206 3.57 8.48 -5.40
N ASP A 207 4.28 8.86 -6.45
CA ASP A 207 5.54 8.24 -6.88
C ASP A 207 6.63 8.37 -5.81
N ASP A 208 6.83 9.57 -5.25
CA ASP A 208 7.78 9.78 -4.15
C ASP A 208 7.38 9.00 -2.89
N VAL A 209 6.07 8.93 -2.57
CA VAL A 209 5.57 8.09 -1.48
C VAL A 209 5.95 6.64 -1.70
N VAL A 210 5.82 6.14 -2.93
CA VAL A 210 6.19 4.76 -3.28
C VAL A 210 7.68 4.51 -3.09
N ASP A 211 8.54 5.39 -3.57
CA ASP A 211 10.00 5.23 -3.42
C ASP A 211 10.44 5.28 -1.95
N VAL A 212 9.85 6.17 -1.16
CA VAL A 212 10.10 6.29 0.29
C VAL A 212 9.68 5.01 1.02
N VAL A 213 8.47 4.50 0.78
CA VAL A 213 7.98 3.28 1.43
C VAL A 213 8.76 2.07 0.96
N ALA A 214 9.04 1.94 -0.35
CA ALA A 214 9.85 0.85 -0.89
C ALA A 214 11.25 0.83 -0.26
N GLY A 215 11.88 2.00 -0.08
CA GLY A 215 13.14 2.17 0.64
C GLY A 215 13.07 1.67 2.07
N ALA A 216 12.11 2.16 2.86
CA ALA A 216 11.90 1.71 4.23
C ALA A 216 11.69 0.18 4.32
N LYS A 217 10.82 -0.37 3.46
CA LYS A 217 10.50 -1.81 3.41
C LYS A 217 11.70 -2.69 3.06
N ARG A 218 12.72 -2.18 2.35
CA ARG A 218 13.96 -2.95 2.11
C ARG A 218 14.80 -3.12 3.38
N GLY A 219 14.67 -2.21 4.34
CA GLY A 219 15.38 -2.27 5.62
C GLY A 219 14.62 -3.02 6.72
N LEU A 220 13.30 -3.16 6.59
CA LEU A 220 12.43 -3.78 7.60
C LEU A 220 12.27 -5.29 7.40
N GLY A 221 12.14 -6.03 8.50
CA GLY A 221 11.78 -7.43 8.49
C GLY A 221 10.39 -7.69 7.88
N SER A 222 10.21 -8.88 7.32
CA SER A 222 8.92 -9.29 6.75
C SER A 222 7.80 -9.37 7.81
N ASP A 223 8.13 -9.41 9.09
CA ASP A 223 7.24 -9.48 10.25
C ASP A 223 7.01 -8.12 10.92
N ALA A 224 7.63 -7.04 10.44
CA ALA A 224 7.49 -5.69 10.97
C ALA A 224 6.19 -5.04 10.46
N PRO A 225 5.17 -4.75 11.29
CA PRO A 225 3.96 -4.04 10.86
C PRO A 225 4.29 -2.57 10.55
N VAL A 226 3.82 -2.09 9.39
CA VAL A 226 4.18 -0.77 8.86
C VAL A 226 2.99 0.17 8.90
N HIS A 227 3.17 1.34 9.52
CA HIS A 227 2.15 2.38 9.58
C HIS A 227 2.50 3.51 8.61
N LEU A 228 1.62 3.85 7.67
CA LEU A 228 1.83 5.01 6.81
C LEU A 228 1.22 6.26 7.46
N PHE A 229 2.06 7.11 8.05
CA PHE A 229 1.60 8.26 8.84
C PHE A 229 0.85 9.31 8.00
N GLY A 230 -0.33 9.70 8.48
CA GLY A 230 -1.22 10.70 7.90
C GLY A 230 -1.86 10.30 6.56
N ALA A 231 -1.74 9.03 6.17
CA ALA A 231 -2.35 8.51 4.95
C ALA A 231 -3.83 8.23 5.17
N GLY A 232 -4.64 9.27 4.97
CA GLY A 232 -6.05 9.23 5.36
C GLY A 232 -7.10 9.22 4.25
N HIS A 233 -6.70 9.34 2.98
CA HIS A 233 -7.63 9.46 1.86
C HIS A 233 -7.84 8.11 1.13
N PRO A 234 -9.09 7.62 0.95
CA PRO A 234 -9.36 6.26 0.46
C PRO A 234 -8.81 5.96 -0.94
N MET A 235 -8.71 6.97 -1.81
CA MET A 235 -8.10 6.83 -3.15
C MET A 235 -6.72 6.18 -3.16
N MET A 236 -5.92 6.37 -2.11
CA MET A 236 -4.55 5.84 -2.07
C MET A 236 -4.40 4.50 -1.35
N PHE A 237 -5.40 4.04 -0.58
CA PHE A 237 -5.22 2.87 0.30
C PHE A 237 -4.81 1.60 -0.42
N ALA A 238 -5.37 1.32 -1.60
CA ALA A 238 -4.98 0.14 -2.37
C ALA A 238 -3.49 0.20 -2.74
N LEU A 239 -2.99 1.36 -3.17
CA LEU A 239 -1.57 1.60 -3.44
C LEU A 239 -0.74 1.47 -2.15
N GLY A 240 -1.19 2.12 -1.07
CA GLY A 240 -0.68 2.01 0.31
C GLY A 240 -0.38 0.58 0.72
N VAL A 241 -1.41 -0.26 0.64
CA VAL A 241 -1.34 -1.66 1.02
C VAL A 241 -0.48 -2.45 0.04
N ALA A 242 -0.56 -2.20 -1.27
CA ALA A 242 0.28 -2.89 -2.25
C ALA A 242 1.79 -2.61 -2.08
N MET A 243 2.17 -1.47 -1.48
CA MET A 243 3.55 -1.19 -1.04
C MET A 243 3.96 -1.98 0.23
N GLY A 244 2.99 -2.51 0.96
CA GLY A 244 3.17 -3.28 2.18
C GLY A 244 3.01 -2.50 3.48
N CYS A 245 2.18 -1.46 3.47
CA CYS A 245 1.67 -0.78 4.67
C CYS A 245 0.46 -1.52 5.26
N ASP A 246 0.38 -1.56 6.59
CA ASP A 246 -0.61 -2.29 7.38
C ASP A 246 -1.55 -1.36 8.16
N LEU A 247 -1.05 -0.20 8.59
CA LEU A 247 -1.83 0.77 9.37
C LEU A 247 -1.86 2.10 8.64
N PHE A 248 -2.99 2.79 8.75
CA PHE A 248 -3.25 4.10 8.14
C PHE A 248 -3.97 4.95 9.18
N ASP A 249 -3.63 6.24 9.30
CA ASP A 249 -4.38 7.16 10.15
C ASP A 249 -5.00 8.30 9.34
N SER A 250 -6.18 8.76 9.77
CA SER A 250 -6.92 9.80 9.05
C SER A 250 -7.62 10.77 9.98
N ALA A 251 -7.25 12.05 9.91
CA ALA A 251 -8.11 13.17 10.31
C ALA A 251 -8.97 13.68 9.15
N ALA A 252 -8.74 13.19 7.92
CA ALA A 252 -9.35 13.71 6.71
C ALA A 252 -10.88 13.58 6.73
N TYR A 253 -11.44 12.52 7.32
CA TYR A 253 -12.89 12.33 7.38
C TYR A 253 -13.62 13.51 8.06
N ALA A 254 -13.06 14.03 9.16
CA ALA A 254 -13.62 15.14 9.91
C ALA A 254 -13.19 16.50 9.34
N LEU A 255 -11.91 16.66 8.99
CA LEU A 255 -11.40 17.91 8.41
C LEU A 255 -12.11 18.25 7.09
N TYR A 256 -12.38 17.25 6.26
CA TYR A 256 -13.03 17.47 4.98
C TYR A 256 -14.52 17.74 5.18
N ALA A 257 -15.17 17.05 6.11
CA ALA A 257 -16.56 17.30 6.45
C ALA A 257 -16.82 18.75 6.90
N ARG A 258 -15.92 19.32 7.71
CA ARG A 258 -15.96 20.75 8.13
C ARG A 258 -15.90 21.75 6.99
N ASP A 259 -15.22 21.37 5.91
CA ASP A 259 -15.07 22.18 4.70
C ASP A 259 -16.12 21.82 3.63
N ASP A 260 -17.20 21.14 4.02
CA ASP A 260 -18.24 20.64 3.10
C ASP A 260 -17.69 19.74 1.98
N ARG A 261 -16.62 18.97 2.27
CA ARG A 261 -15.98 18.05 1.32
C ARG A 261 -16.41 16.61 1.54
N TYR A 262 -16.76 15.98 0.42
CA TYR A 262 -17.26 14.62 0.26
C TYR A 262 -16.17 13.72 -0.33
N LEU A 263 -15.76 12.69 0.43
CA LEU A 263 -14.74 11.74 0.00
C LEU A 263 -15.33 10.65 -0.91
N THR A 264 -14.54 10.25 -1.89
CA THR A 264 -14.75 9.07 -2.73
C THR A 264 -13.46 8.27 -2.87
N VAL A 265 -13.55 7.05 -3.38
CA VAL A 265 -12.36 6.24 -3.73
C VAL A 265 -11.60 6.79 -4.94
N SER A 266 -12.11 7.83 -5.60
CA SER A 266 -11.49 8.44 -6.79
C SER A 266 -11.06 9.89 -6.56
N GLY A 267 -11.23 10.42 -5.35
CA GLY A 267 -10.90 11.81 -5.03
C GLY A 267 -11.92 12.45 -4.10
N THR A 268 -11.92 13.77 -4.06
CA THR A 268 -12.75 14.60 -3.19
C THR A 268 -13.60 15.55 -4.02
N HIS A 269 -14.83 15.80 -3.59
CA HIS A 269 -15.73 16.79 -4.18
C HIS A 269 -16.20 17.78 -3.11
N HIS A 270 -16.46 19.03 -3.47
CA HIS A 270 -17.26 19.89 -2.60
C HIS A 270 -18.73 19.50 -2.72
N LEU A 271 -19.46 19.52 -1.60
CA LEU A 271 -20.87 19.19 -1.56
C LEU A 271 -21.69 20.12 -2.47
N GLU A 272 -21.30 21.38 -2.64
CA GLU A 272 -21.95 22.33 -3.54
C GLU A 272 -21.93 21.90 -5.02
N ASP A 273 -20.94 21.12 -5.44
CA ASP A 273 -20.76 20.69 -6.82
C ASP A 273 -21.49 19.38 -7.18
N LEU A 274 -22.09 18.70 -6.19
CA LEU A 274 -22.69 17.39 -6.38
C LEU A 274 -24.17 17.45 -6.84
N ASP A 275 -24.45 16.97 -8.04
CA ASP A 275 -25.84 16.77 -8.51
C ASP A 275 -26.46 15.45 -7.98
N TYR A 276 -25.60 14.48 -7.66
CA TYR A 276 -25.96 13.17 -7.11
C TYR A 276 -24.95 12.77 -6.04
N LEU A 277 -25.36 11.95 -5.07
CA LEU A 277 -24.45 11.30 -4.13
C LEU A 277 -24.06 9.92 -4.69
N PRO A 278 -22.84 9.70 -5.22
CA PRO A 278 -22.44 8.46 -5.88
C PRO A 278 -22.05 7.36 -4.86
N CYS A 279 -22.87 7.14 -3.84
CA CYS A 279 -22.61 6.19 -2.76
C CYS A 279 -23.92 5.56 -2.28
N SER A 280 -23.83 4.43 -1.58
CA SER A 280 -24.97 3.72 -1.01
C SER A 280 -24.83 3.48 0.49
N CYS A 281 -24.04 4.32 1.18
CA CYS A 281 -23.99 4.33 2.65
C CYS A 281 -25.30 4.89 3.23
N PRO A 282 -25.58 4.67 4.53
CA PRO A 282 -26.81 5.14 5.18
C PRO A 282 -27.14 6.61 4.86
N VAL A 283 -26.14 7.50 4.97
CA VAL A 283 -26.26 8.93 4.66
C VAL A 283 -26.71 9.16 3.21
N CYS A 284 -26.04 8.56 2.24
CA CYS A 284 -26.30 8.79 0.82
C CYS A 284 -27.58 8.14 0.31
N THR A 285 -28.13 7.17 1.05
CA THR A 285 -29.45 6.59 0.75
C THR A 285 -30.60 7.35 1.41
N GLU A 286 -30.32 8.11 2.47
CA GLU A 286 -31.30 8.91 3.19
C GLU A 286 -31.47 10.30 2.58
N TYR A 287 -30.37 10.93 2.16
CA TYR A 287 -30.37 12.30 1.67
C TYR A 287 -30.03 12.42 0.18
N SER A 288 -30.60 13.43 -0.46
CA SER A 288 -30.08 14.02 -1.71
C SER A 288 -29.01 15.10 -1.42
N PRO A 289 -28.20 15.52 -2.41
CA PRO A 289 -27.25 16.62 -2.21
C PRO A 289 -27.91 17.92 -1.75
N ALA A 290 -29.11 18.24 -2.27
CA ALA A 290 -29.84 19.44 -1.88
C ALA A 290 -30.34 19.37 -0.43
N GLU A 291 -30.75 18.19 0.04
CA GLU A 291 -31.17 17.99 1.43
C GLU A 291 -29.97 18.07 2.39
N LEU A 292 -28.82 17.47 2.05
CA LEU A 292 -27.59 17.62 2.85
C LEU A 292 -27.16 19.08 2.98
N ARG A 293 -27.18 19.86 1.88
CA ARG A 293 -26.86 21.30 1.92
C ARG A 293 -27.84 22.12 2.75
N ALA A 294 -29.07 21.64 2.91
CA ALA A 294 -30.10 22.34 3.66
C ALA A 294 -30.05 22.05 5.17
N LEU A 295 -29.24 21.08 5.61
CA LEU A 295 -28.97 20.84 7.02
C LEU A 295 -28.20 22.03 7.63
N ASP A 296 -28.37 22.23 8.93
CA ASP A 296 -27.51 23.13 9.69
C ASP A 296 -26.05 22.63 9.68
N ASP A 297 -25.10 23.53 9.93
CA ASP A 297 -23.68 23.25 9.74
C ASP A 297 -23.18 22.09 10.62
N GLU A 298 -23.67 21.97 11.86
CA GLU A 298 -23.29 20.90 12.78
C GLU A 298 -23.77 19.54 12.26
N ARG A 299 -25.06 19.43 11.89
CA ARG A 299 -25.60 18.19 11.36
C ARG A 299 -24.99 17.84 9.99
N ARG A 300 -24.71 18.84 9.15
CA ARG A 300 -24.08 18.65 7.85
C ARG A 300 -22.66 18.11 7.98
N GLU A 301 -21.87 18.66 8.90
CA GLU A 301 -20.53 18.16 9.24
C GLU A 301 -20.61 16.69 9.72
N GLU A 302 -21.52 16.39 10.65
CA GLU A 302 -21.67 15.03 11.20
C GLU A 302 -22.02 14.01 10.10
N GLU A 303 -22.97 14.34 9.21
CA GLU A 303 -23.39 13.46 8.11
C GLU A 303 -22.28 13.28 7.06
N LEU A 304 -21.57 14.34 6.71
CA LEU A 304 -20.42 14.24 5.80
C LEU A 304 -19.29 13.43 6.41
N ALA A 305 -19.00 13.61 7.70
CA ALA A 305 -18.00 12.83 8.42
C ALA A 305 -18.38 11.34 8.47
N ALA A 306 -19.65 11.03 8.73
CA ALA A 306 -20.18 9.67 8.69
C ALA A 306 -20.06 9.05 7.29
N HIS A 307 -20.45 9.77 6.23
CA HIS A 307 -20.24 9.32 4.85
C HIS A 307 -18.76 9.06 4.55
N ASN A 308 -17.88 10.00 4.91
CA ASN A 308 -16.44 9.91 4.69
C ASN A 308 -15.86 8.66 5.36
N LEU A 309 -16.26 8.36 6.60
CA LEU A 309 -15.89 7.12 7.30
C LEU A 309 -16.44 5.88 6.60
N HIS A 310 -17.71 5.88 6.18
CA HIS A 310 -18.32 4.76 5.44
C HIS A 310 -17.54 4.39 4.19
N VAL A 311 -17.16 5.39 3.38
CA VAL A 311 -16.34 5.17 2.17
C VAL A 311 -14.97 4.59 2.54
N THR A 312 -14.34 5.18 3.55
CA THR A 312 -12.97 4.86 3.97
C THR A 312 -12.87 3.43 4.51
N PHE A 313 -13.76 3.04 5.44
CA PHE A 313 -13.82 1.67 5.95
C PHE A 313 -14.31 0.66 4.91
N ALA A 314 -15.22 1.04 4.01
CA ALA A 314 -15.61 0.17 2.91
C ALA A 314 -14.43 -0.15 1.98
N GLU A 315 -13.53 0.81 1.74
CA GLU A 315 -12.35 0.59 0.92
C GLU A 315 -11.35 -0.35 1.58
N ILE A 316 -11.10 -0.21 2.89
CA ILE A 316 -10.29 -1.18 3.66
C ILE A 316 -10.85 -2.61 3.52
N ARG A 317 -12.18 -2.78 3.63
CA ARG A 317 -12.82 -4.09 3.43
C ARG A 317 -12.65 -4.64 2.00
N ARG A 318 -12.74 -3.78 0.97
CA ARG A 318 -12.48 -4.18 -0.43
C ARG A 318 -11.04 -4.64 -0.62
N ILE A 319 -10.08 -3.92 -0.04
CA ILE A 319 -8.66 -4.26 -0.11
C ILE A 319 -8.39 -5.62 0.55
N LYS A 320 -8.92 -5.86 1.75
CA LYS A 320 -8.84 -7.18 2.42
C LYS A 320 -9.42 -8.29 1.53
N GLN A 321 -10.58 -8.06 0.93
CA GLN A 321 -11.17 -9.04 0.01
C GLN A 321 -10.30 -9.28 -1.24
N ALA A 322 -9.65 -8.23 -1.76
CA ALA A 322 -8.77 -8.35 -2.92
C ALA A 322 -7.50 -9.16 -2.59
N ILE A 323 -6.90 -8.94 -1.41
CA ILE A 323 -5.78 -9.76 -0.92
C ILE A 323 -6.19 -11.24 -0.85
N ARG A 324 -7.35 -11.56 -0.27
CA ARG A 324 -7.82 -12.96 -0.18
C ARG A 324 -8.09 -13.59 -1.55
N ALA A 325 -8.55 -12.81 -2.51
CA ALA A 325 -8.80 -13.28 -3.87
C ALA A 325 -7.50 -13.36 -4.70
N GLY A 326 -6.42 -12.74 -4.25
CA GLY A 326 -5.16 -12.62 -4.98
C GLY A 326 -5.28 -11.70 -6.21
N ASN A 327 -6.05 -10.60 -6.08
CA ASN A 327 -6.24 -9.60 -7.13
C ASN A 327 -6.10 -8.14 -6.64
N LEU A 328 -5.21 -7.90 -5.68
CA LEU A 328 -4.91 -6.57 -5.14
C LEU A 328 -4.38 -5.63 -6.23
N LEU A 329 -3.53 -6.12 -7.14
CA LEU A 329 -2.97 -5.27 -8.20
C LEU A 329 -4.01 -4.86 -9.25
N GLU A 330 -5.03 -5.68 -9.50
CA GLU A 330 -6.21 -5.29 -10.28
C GLU A 330 -6.95 -4.13 -9.59
N LEU A 331 -7.15 -4.22 -8.27
CA LEU A 331 -7.78 -3.14 -7.50
C LEU A 331 -6.94 -1.85 -7.54
N VAL A 332 -5.61 -1.97 -7.41
CA VAL A 332 -4.70 -0.83 -7.57
C VAL A 332 -4.82 -0.23 -8.97
N GLU A 333 -4.89 -1.06 -10.02
CA GLU A 333 -5.08 -0.60 -11.39
C GLU A 333 -6.36 0.21 -11.54
N GLU A 334 -7.49 -0.27 -11.02
CA GLU A 334 -8.75 0.47 -11.02
C GLU A 334 -8.61 1.84 -10.34
N ARG A 335 -8.02 1.89 -9.15
CA ARG A 335 -7.86 3.13 -8.37
C ARG A 335 -6.87 4.10 -9.01
N ALA A 336 -5.81 3.58 -9.62
CA ALA A 336 -4.80 4.39 -10.29
C ALA A 336 -5.37 5.24 -11.45
N ARG A 337 -6.55 4.87 -11.99
CA ARG A 337 -7.21 5.63 -13.08
C ARG A 337 -7.98 6.84 -12.57
N ALA A 338 -8.10 7.01 -11.26
CA ALA A 338 -8.77 8.17 -10.67
C ALA A 338 -8.03 9.48 -10.90
N HIS A 339 -6.69 9.46 -10.90
CA HIS A 339 -5.86 10.66 -11.00
C HIS A 339 -4.52 10.38 -11.71
N PRO A 340 -3.99 11.31 -12.55
CA PRO A 340 -2.71 11.10 -13.24
C PRO A 340 -1.54 10.75 -12.30
N THR A 341 -1.42 11.42 -11.16
CA THR A 341 -0.33 11.12 -10.23
C THR A 341 -0.52 9.81 -9.46
N MET A 342 -1.76 9.32 -9.32
CA MET A 342 -2.01 7.97 -8.82
C MET A 342 -1.56 6.92 -9.83
N LEU A 343 -1.71 7.20 -11.13
CA LEU A 343 -1.16 6.38 -12.20
C LEU A 343 0.37 6.39 -12.20
N ASP A 344 0.99 7.55 -11.97
CA ASP A 344 2.45 7.65 -11.82
C ASP A 344 2.91 6.85 -10.60
N GLY A 345 2.26 6.99 -9.45
CA GLY A 345 2.54 6.16 -8.27
C GLY A 345 2.40 4.65 -8.54
N TYR A 346 1.38 4.21 -9.27
CA TYR A 346 1.26 2.80 -9.66
C TYR A 346 2.39 2.34 -10.60
N ARG A 347 2.82 3.18 -11.54
CA ARG A 347 3.96 2.86 -12.42
C ARG A 347 5.26 2.76 -11.65
N THR A 348 5.49 3.65 -10.69
CA THR A 348 6.62 3.59 -9.77
C THR A 348 6.57 2.32 -8.92
N LEU A 349 5.40 1.91 -8.44
CA LEU A 349 5.26 0.64 -7.71
C LEU A 349 5.75 -0.55 -8.55
N LEU A 350 5.45 -0.54 -9.84
CA LEU A 350 5.90 -1.56 -10.78
C LEU A 350 7.36 -1.40 -11.22
N ASP A 351 8.00 -0.24 -11.02
CA ASP A 351 9.46 -0.13 -11.12
C ASP A 351 10.13 -0.96 -10.01
N HIS A 352 9.44 -1.16 -8.87
CA HIS A 352 9.85 -2.04 -7.76
C HIS A 352 9.31 -3.48 -7.88
N ALA A 353 8.90 -3.94 -9.07
CA ALA A 353 8.33 -5.29 -9.25
C ALA A 353 9.26 -6.42 -8.77
N ASP A 354 10.58 -6.26 -8.88
CA ASP A 354 11.57 -7.21 -8.38
C ASP A 354 11.57 -7.35 -6.85
N GLN A 355 11.22 -6.27 -6.13
CA GLN A 355 11.06 -6.27 -4.68
C GLN A 355 9.73 -6.94 -4.30
N LEU A 356 8.64 -6.60 -4.99
CA LEU A 356 7.31 -7.19 -4.76
C LEU A 356 7.29 -8.71 -5.03
N GLU A 357 7.99 -9.17 -6.08
CA GLU A 357 8.03 -10.60 -6.46
C GLU A 357 8.52 -11.52 -5.34
N ARG A 358 9.34 -10.99 -4.40
CA ARG A 358 9.92 -11.76 -3.29
C ARG A 358 8.89 -12.20 -2.27
N SER A 359 7.84 -11.40 -2.03
CA SER A 359 6.77 -11.68 -1.07
C SER A 359 5.46 -12.12 -1.73
N ASP A 360 5.34 -11.88 -3.03
CA ASP A 360 4.14 -12.17 -3.80
C ASP A 360 3.84 -13.69 -3.87
N PRO A 361 2.61 -14.15 -3.65
CA PRO A 361 2.26 -15.57 -3.71
C PRO A 361 2.58 -16.24 -5.05
N VAL A 362 3.17 -17.43 -5.01
CA VAL A 362 3.51 -18.21 -6.22
C VAL A 362 2.29 -18.65 -7.02
N SER A 363 1.12 -18.73 -6.39
CA SER A 363 -0.15 -19.10 -7.00
C SER A 363 -1.29 -18.28 -6.41
N LYS A 364 -2.18 -17.77 -7.25
CA LYS A 364 -3.34 -16.94 -6.89
C LYS A 364 -4.57 -17.32 -7.71
N GLY A 365 -5.62 -16.49 -7.63
CA GLY A 365 -6.71 -16.48 -8.60
C GLY A 365 -6.25 -16.14 -10.03
N SER A 366 -7.19 -16.05 -10.97
CA SER A 366 -6.87 -15.73 -12.35
C SER A 366 -6.24 -14.34 -12.48
N PHE A 367 -5.10 -14.28 -13.19
CA PHE A 367 -4.48 -13.01 -13.56
C PHE A 367 -5.30 -12.32 -14.65
N PHE A 368 -5.68 -11.06 -14.45
CA PHE A 368 -6.45 -10.30 -15.44
C PHE A 368 -5.58 -9.21 -16.06
N TYR A 369 -5.38 -9.29 -17.37
CA TYR A 369 -4.67 -8.26 -18.12
C TYR A 369 -5.63 -7.14 -18.50
N VAL A 370 -5.68 -6.06 -17.71
CA VAL A 370 -6.64 -4.95 -17.91
C VAL A 370 -5.97 -3.61 -18.21
N SER A 371 -4.64 -3.52 -18.16
CA SER A 371 -3.91 -2.34 -18.60
C SER A 371 -2.50 -2.64 -19.12
N HIS A 372 -1.89 -1.66 -19.79
CA HIS A 372 -0.50 -1.72 -20.25
C HIS A 372 0.49 -2.09 -19.13
N GLU A 373 0.25 -1.54 -17.95
CA GLU A 373 1.04 -1.75 -16.74
C GLU A 373 0.94 -3.20 -16.21
N SER A 374 -0.14 -3.94 -16.51
CA SER A 374 -0.27 -5.35 -16.13
C SER A 374 0.90 -6.20 -16.65
N ALA A 375 1.50 -5.80 -17.78
CA ALA A 375 2.67 -6.47 -18.36
C ALA A 375 3.93 -6.43 -17.47
N ARG A 376 3.96 -5.53 -16.49
CA ARG A 376 5.12 -5.31 -15.60
C ARG A 376 4.92 -5.88 -14.19
N ARG A 377 3.79 -6.55 -13.95
CA ARG A 377 3.45 -7.09 -12.63
C ARG A 377 4.38 -8.24 -12.20
N PRO A 378 4.52 -8.50 -10.89
CA PRO A 378 5.44 -9.51 -10.35
C PRO A 378 5.27 -10.92 -10.93
N GLU A 379 4.05 -11.30 -11.31
CA GLU A 379 3.75 -12.59 -11.94
C GLU A 379 4.49 -12.78 -13.27
N VAL A 380 4.54 -11.71 -14.09
CA VAL A 380 5.20 -11.71 -15.39
C VAL A 380 6.71 -11.80 -15.19
N VAL A 381 7.25 -10.96 -14.29
CA VAL A 381 8.67 -10.98 -13.89
C VAL A 381 9.09 -12.36 -13.40
N ARG A 382 8.30 -12.97 -12.51
CA ARG A 382 8.53 -14.32 -12.00
C ARG A 382 8.51 -15.37 -13.10
N HIS A 383 7.51 -15.31 -13.99
CA HIS A 383 7.40 -16.27 -15.09
C HIS A 383 8.62 -16.20 -16.00
N HIS A 384 9.01 -14.99 -16.40
CA HIS A 384 10.21 -14.74 -17.21
C HIS A 384 11.49 -15.30 -16.58
N ARG A 385 11.70 -15.09 -15.27
CA ARG A 385 12.84 -15.69 -14.54
C ARG A 385 12.79 -17.22 -14.48
N ARG A 386 11.60 -17.82 -14.54
CA ARG A 386 11.44 -19.28 -14.49
C ARG A 386 11.64 -19.94 -15.85
N LEU A 387 11.61 -19.20 -16.95
CA LEU A 387 11.92 -19.74 -18.30
C LEU A 387 13.33 -20.32 -18.37
N GLU A 388 14.29 -19.69 -17.67
CA GLU A 388 15.68 -20.14 -17.56
C GLU A 388 15.83 -21.52 -16.88
N ARG A 389 14.77 -22.03 -16.24
CA ARG A 389 14.76 -23.32 -15.53
C ARG A 389 14.16 -24.45 -16.36
N LEU A 390 13.60 -24.15 -17.52
CA LEU A 390 12.93 -25.14 -18.35
C LEU A 390 13.97 -25.96 -19.14
N SER A 391 13.73 -27.26 -19.23
CA SER A 391 14.47 -28.12 -20.17
C SER A 391 13.92 -27.88 -21.56
N VAL A 392 14.76 -27.42 -22.48
CA VAL A 392 14.38 -27.11 -23.85
C VAL A 392 14.99 -28.17 -24.78
N PRO A 393 14.22 -28.72 -25.75
CA PRO A 393 14.77 -29.63 -26.75
C PRO A 393 15.65 -28.87 -27.78
N ASP A 394 16.19 -29.61 -28.76
CA ASP A 394 17.16 -29.07 -29.73
C ASP A 394 16.49 -28.08 -30.72
N SER A 395 15.21 -28.29 -31.05
CA SER A 395 14.41 -27.38 -31.88
C SER A 395 13.01 -27.10 -31.28
N VAL A 396 12.59 -25.83 -31.21
CA VAL A 396 11.30 -25.43 -30.63
C VAL A 396 10.54 -24.43 -31.50
N PHE A 397 9.27 -24.73 -31.77
CA PHE A 397 8.33 -23.81 -32.40
C PHE A 397 7.49 -23.04 -31.38
N LEU A 398 7.70 -21.73 -31.29
CA LEU A 398 6.94 -20.80 -30.45
C LEU A 398 5.73 -20.27 -31.25
N THR A 399 4.50 -20.41 -30.73
CA THR A 399 3.28 -20.04 -31.49
C THR A 399 2.18 -19.43 -30.64
N GLU A 400 1.50 -18.40 -31.16
CA GLU A 400 0.29 -17.78 -30.56
C GLU A 400 -0.98 -18.63 -30.70
N GLY A 401 -0.91 -19.79 -31.36
CA GLY A 401 -2.06 -20.65 -31.59
C GLY A 401 -2.08 -21.26 -32.98
N GLY A 402 -1.82 -22.57 -33.01
CA GLY A 402 -1.79 -23.42 -34.19
C GLY A 402 -0.80 -24.57 -33.94
N PRO A 403 -1.09 -25.83 -34.29
CA PRO A 403 -0.09 -26.88 -34.20
C PRO A 403 1.03 -26.61 -35.23
N ALA A 404 2.27 -26.96 -34.90
CA ALA A 404 3.31 -27.14 -35.92
C ALA A 404 2.80 -28.09 -37.02
N ARG A 405 3.12 -27.79 -38.28
CA ARG A 405 2.71 -28.64 -39.41
C ARG A 405 3.63 -29.86 -39.50
N GLY A 406 3.35 -30.92 -38.74
CA GLY A 406 4.09 -32.19 -38.79
C GLY A 406 5.25 -32.29 -37.79
N ASP A 407 6.20 -33.20 -38.05
CA ASP A 407 7.36 -33.51 -37.19
C ASP A 407 8.57 -32.58 -37.47
N GLU A 408 8.32 -31.31 -37.81
CA GLU A 408 9.35 -30.34 -38.20
C GLU A 408 10.19 -29.83 -37.02
N PHE A 409 9.62 -29.85 -35.81
CA PHE A 409 10.25 -29.39 -34.58
C PHE A 409 10.13 -30.45 -33.50
N ASP A 410 11.10 -30.52 -32.60
CA ASP A 410 11.10 -31.48 -31.48
C ASP A 410 9.97 -31.19 -30.47
N ASP A 411 9.59 -29.92 -30.32
CA ASP A 411 8.42 -29.50 -29.52
C ASP A 411 7.80 -28.18 -30.01
N SER A 412 6.55 -27.92 -29.59
CA SER A 412 5.84 -26.66 -29.86
C SER A 412 5.26 -26.05 -28.59
N TRP A 413 5.65 -24.80 -28.35
CA TRP A 413 5.33 -24.04 -27.15
C TRP A 413 4.39 -22.89 -27.49
N ARG A 414 3.48 -22.59 -26.56
CA ARG A 414 2.57 -21.45 -26.74
C ARG A 414 3.27 -20.17 -26.36
N VAL A 415 2.96 -19.08 -27.06
CA VAL A 415 3.33 -17.72 -26.67
C VAL A 415 2.07 -17.00 -26.25
N GLU A 416 2.02 -16.55 -25.01
CA GLU A 416 0.86 -15.83 -24.46
C GLU A 416 1.33 -14.49 -23.89
N PRO A 417 1.00 -13.35 -24.54
CA PRO A 417 1.27 -12.03 -23.97
C PRO A 417 0.52 -11.80 -22.65
N PRO A 418 1.14 -11.26 -21.59
CA PRO A 418 2.51 -10.73 -21.50
C PRO A 418 3.58 -11.77 -21.09
N PHE A 419 3.20 -13.00 -20.78
CA PHE A 419 4.09 -14.02 -20.21
C PHE A 419 5.16 -14.51 -21.19
N GLY A 420 4.86 -14.59 -22.48
CA GLY A 420 5.77 -15.13 -23.48
C GLY A 420 5.66 -16.65 -23.61
N PRO A 421 6.76 -17.36 -23.92
CA PRO A 421 6.70 -18.76 -24.33
C PRO A 421 6.56 -19.73 -23.15
N PHE A 422 5.76 -20.79 -23.29
CA PHE A 422 5.70 -21.89 -22.33
C PHE A 422 5.32 -23.23 -22.97
N PRO A 423 5.82 -24.35 -22.42
CA PRO A 423 5.46 -25.69 -22.89
C PRO A 423 3.99 -25.99 -22.62
N ARG A 424 3.36 -26.76 -23.51
CA ARG A 424 1.93 -27.14 -23.42
C ARG A 424 1.56 -27.75 -22.06
N ALA A 425 2.49 -28.46 -21.42
CA ALA A 425 2.29 -29.05 -20.09
C ALA A 425 1.94 -28.01 -19.01
N LEU A 426 2.36 -26.75 -19.17
CA LEU A 426 2.09 -25.66 -18.22
C LEU A 426 0.83 -24.86 -18.54
N SER A 427 0.12 -25.14 -19.65
CA SER A 427 -1.08 -24.39 -20.09
C SER A 427 -2.25 -24.33 -19.10
N LYS A 428 -2.22 -25.14 -18.04
CA LYS A 428 -3.24 -25.15 -16.97
C LYS A 428 -2.68 -24.72 -15.62
N SER A 429 -1.48 -24.15 -15.59
CA SER A 429 -0.79 -23.71 -14.38
C SER A 429 -0.84 -22.19 -14.28
N TYR A 430 -1.04 -21.66 -13.08
CA TYR A 430 -0.93 -20.22 -12.85
C TYR A 430 0.50 -19.71 -13.15
N PRO A 431 0.68 -18.51 -13.75
CA PRO A 431 -0.36 -17.56 -14.19
C PRO A 431 -0.86 -17.78 -15.63
N LEU A 432 -0.52 -18.89 -16.28
CA LEU A 432 -0.81 -19.17 -17.70
C LEU A 432 -2.28 -19.56 -17.99
N THR A 433 -3.13 -19.47 -16.97
CA THR A 433 -4.60 -19.48 -17.09
C THR A 433 -5.17 -18.07 -17.01
N ALA A 434 -4.36 -17.06 -17.35
CA ALA A 434 -4.74 -15.65 -17.35
C ALA A 434 -5.88 -15.36 -18.31
N GLU A 435 -6.68 -14.36 -17.97
CA GLU A 435 -7.64 -13.76 -18.88
C GLU A 435 -6.96 -12.56 -19.55
N VAL A 436 -6.75 -12.68 -20.87
CA VAL A 436 -6.12 -11.66 -21.70
C VAL A 436 -7.08 -11.24 -22.82
N PRO A 437 -7.13 -9.96 -23.21
CA PRO A 437 -8.02 -9.52 -24.26
C PRO A 437 -7.56 -10.05 -25.63
N ASP A 438 -8.51 -10.46 -26.48
CA ASP A 438 -8.23 -10.84 -27.88
C ASP A 438 -7.48 -9.73 -28.65
N ARG A 439 -7.72 -8.46 -28.25
CA ARG A 439 -7.00 -7.29 -28.75
C ARG A 439 -5.89 -6.92 -27.76
N THR A 440 -4.76 -7.59 -27.89
CA THR A 440 -3.56 -7.28 -27.11
C THR A 440 -2.97 -5.92 -27.48
N ASP A 441 -2.13 -5.38 -26.60
CA ASP A 441 -1.41 -4.12 -26.81
C ASP A 441 0.11 -4.33 -26.99
N ARG A 442 0.81 -3.24 -27.32
CA ARG A 442 2.27 -3.27 -27.53
C ARG A 442 3.05 -3.62 -26.27
N SER A 443 2.56 -3.26 -25.08
CA SER A 443 3.25 -3.52 -23.82
C SER A 443 3.23 -5.01 -23.48
N ALA A 444 2.09 -5.67 -23.67
CA ALA A 444 1.99 -7.13 -23.53
C ALA A 444 2.90 -7.85 -24.52
N LEU A 445 2.88 -7.44 -25.79
CA LEU A 445 3.69 -8.05 -26.84
C LEU A 445 5.20 -7.88 -26.58
N ARG A 446 5.64 -6.70 -26.12
CA ARG A 446 7.03 -6.45 -25.72
C ARG A 446 7.44 -7.33 -24.54
N ALA A 447 6.59 -7.45 -23.53
CA ALA A 447 6.87 -8.35 -22.41
C ALA A 447 6.96 -9.82 -22.87
N ALA A 448 6.10 -10.26 -23.79
CA ALA A 448 6.20 -11.59 -24.37
C ALA A 448 7.52 -11.80 -25.11
N ALA A 449 7.94 -10.82 -25.92
CA ALA A 449 9.20 -10.83 -26.64
C ALA A 449 10.42 -10.86 -25.70
N ASP A 450 10.37 -10.15 -24.57
CA ASP A 450 11.38 -10.23 -23.51
C ASP A 450 11.46 -11.63 -22.89
N GLY A 451 10.31 -12.29 -22.69
CA GLY A 451 10.24 -13.69 -22.27
C GLY A 451 10.92 -14.62 -23.30
N ILE A 452 10.64 -14.42 -24.59
CA ILE A 452 11.31 -15.16 -25.67
C ILE A 452 12.82 -14.94 -25.62
N ARG A 453 13.27 -13.69 -25.54
CA ARG A 453 14.69 -13.33 -25.48
C ARG A 453 15.39 -14.05 -24.32
N ARG A 454 14.80 -14.07 -23.12
CA ARG A 454 15.36 -14.79 -21.96
C ARG A 454 15.47 -16.30 -22.17
N LEU A 455 14.43 -16.93 -22.72
CA LEU A 455 14.45 -18.36 -23.03
C LEU A 455 15.57 -18.69 -24.02
N VAL A 456 15.71 -17.86 -25.06
CA VAL A 456 16.70 -17.99 -26.11
C VAL A 456 18.12 -17.77 -25.57
N GLU A 457 18.36 -16.73 -24.77
CA GLU A 457 19.67 -16.48 -24.15
C GLU A 457 20.11 -17.61 -23.21
N ALA A 458 19.17 -18.22 -22.48
CA ALA A 458 19.45 -19.34 -21.59
C ALA A 458 19.75 -20.67 -22.33
N ASN A 459 19.36 -20.79 -23.60
CA ASN A 459 19.48 -22.02 -24.40
C ASN A 459 20.17 -21.73 -25.74
N PRO A 460 21.49 -21.44 -25.73
CA PRO A 460 22.22 -20.99 -26.92
C PRO A 460 22.31 -22.03 -28.05
N GLU A 461 22.26 -23.32 -27.70
CA GLU A 461 22.37 -24.43 -28.66
C GLU A 461 21.02 -24.83 -29.27
N THR A 462 19.89 -24.35 -28.75
CA THR A 462 18.55 -24.65 -29.26
C THR A 462 18.20 -23.74 -30.44
N GLU A 463 17.63 -24.32 -31.49
CA GLU A 463 17.02 -23.61 -32.62
C GLU A 463 15.58 -23.20 -32.27
N PHE A 464 15.24 -21.93 -32.50
CA PHE A 464 13.92 -21.39 -32.17
C PHE A 464 13.28 -20.76 -33.41
N THR A 465 12.00 -21.05 -33.61
CA THR A 465 11.17 -20.39 -34.64
C THR A 465 9.93 -19.80 -33.99
N LEU A 466 9.64 -18.52 -34.23
CA LEU A 466 8.47 -17.79 -33.76
C LEU A 466 7.43 -17.64 -34.87
N GLY A 467 6.29 -18.32 -34.72
CA GLY A 467 5.09 -18.08 -35.50
C GLY A 467 4.18 -17.04 -34.83
N HIS A 468 3.97 -15.89 -35.47
CA HIS A 468 3.18 -14.77 -34.96
C HIS A 468 2.08 -14.34 -35.94
N ARG A 469 1.12 -13.53 -35.47
CA ARG A 469 0.03 -12.95 -36.29
C ARG A 469 0.16 -11.43 -36.35
N GLY A 470 0.95 -10.94 -37.32
CA GLY A 470 1.11 -9.50 -37.54
C GLY A 470 1.68 -8.72 -36.35
N TRP A 471 2.64 -9.28 -35.60
CA TRP A 471 3.34 -8.54 -34.54
C TRP A 471 4.00 -7.27 -35.11
N PRO A 472 3.90 -6.13 -34.42
CA PRO A 472 4.54 -4.90 -34.89
C PRO A 472 6.05 -5.07 -35.04
N GLU A 473 6.64 -4.43 -36.07
CA GLU A 473 8.07 -4.53 -36.38
C GLU A 473 8.96 -4.13 -35.19
N ASP A 474 8.61 -3.07 -34.47
CA ASP A 474 9.34 -2.63 -33.27
C ASP A 474 9.29 -3.63 -32.10
N VAL A 475 8.30 -4.53 -32.07
CA VAL A 475 8.28 -5.66 -31.13
C VAL A 475 9.19 -6.76 -31.64
N LEU A 476 9.13 -7.09 -32.92
CA LEU A 476 9.97 -8.14 -33.53
C LEU A 476 11.46 -7.79 -33.47
N GLU A 477 11.84 -6.51 -33.49
CA GLU A 477 13.21 -6.05 -33.26
C GLU A 477 13.75 -6.45 -31.87
N SER A 478 12.88 -6.64 -30.86
CA SER A 478 13.28 -7.09 -29.52
C SER A 478 13.46 -8.60 -29.41
N VAL A 479 12.96 -9.37 -30.37
CA VAL A 479 13.21 -10.81 -30.46
C VAL A 479 14.62 -11.02 -31.04
N PRO A 480 15.46 -11.92 -30.47
CA PRO A 480 16.81 -12.14 -30.96
C PRO A 480 16.86 -12.48 -32.46
N GLU A 481 17.86 -11.96 -33.17
CA GLU A 481 18.03 -12.17 -34.63
C GLU A 481 18.16 -13.65 -35.02
N ARG A 482 18.66 -14.50 -34.11
CA ARG A 482 18.81 -15.94 -34.33
C ARG A 482 17.51 -16.74 -34.25
N VAL A 483 16.39 -16.10 -33.89
CA VAL A 483 15.07 -16.72 -33.86
C VAL A 483 14.43 -16.52 -35.24
N ASP A 484 14.18 -17.61 -35.95
CA ASP A 484 13.45 -17.56 -37.22
C ASP A 484 12.02 -17.08 -37.00
N ARG A 485 11.42 -16.41 -37.98
CA ARG A 485 10.12 -15.74 -37.82
C ARG A 485 9.19 -16.11 -38.97
N ILE A 486 7.96 -16.45 -38.62
CA ILE A 486 6.89 -16.78 -39.56
C ILE A 486 5.68 -15.92 -39.22
N ASP A 487 5.22 -15.10 -40.16
CA ASP A 487 3.98 -14.34 -40.01
C ASP A 487 2.82 -15.09 -40.66
N PHE A 488 1.87 -15.54 -39.85
CA PHE A 488 0.70 -16.26 -40.33
C PHE A 488 -0.28 -15.37 -41.12
N ASP A 489 -0.24 -14.06 -40.91
CA ASP A 489 -1.13 -13.11 -41.58
C ASP A 489 -0.54 -12.57 -42.88
N ALA A 490 0.78 -12.72 -43.07
CA ALA A 490 1.46 -12.31 -44.31
C ALA A 490 1.09 -13.16 -45.53
N GLY A 491 0.41 -14.30 -45.31
CA GLY A 491 -0.11 -15.16 -46.35
C GLY A 491 0.98 -15.75 -47.22
N ASP A 492 1.66 -16.78 -46.70
CA ASP A 492 2.43 -17.70 -47.54
C ASP A 492 1.66 -19.02 -47.71
N GLU A 493 1.53 -19.43 -48.97
CA GLU A 493 0.92 -20.67 -49.48
C GLU A 493 1.52 -21.94 -48.85
#